data_AF-A0A534TZU8-F1
#
_entry.id   AF-A0A534TZU8-F1
#
_cell.length_a   1.000
_cell.length_b   1.000
_cell.length_c   1.000
_cell.angle_alpha   90.00
_cell.angle_beta   90.00
_cell.angle_gamma   90.00
#
_symmetry.space_group_name_H-M   'P 1'
#
loop_
_entity.id
_entity.type
_entity.pdbx_description
1 polymer ?
#
loop_
_entity_poly.entity_id
_entity_poly.type
_entity_poly.pdbx_seq_one_letter_code
_entity_poly.pdbx_strand_id
1 'polypeptide(L)'
;MTRTLLLLPVLAIGLTLSPAPAAAKKANLPKMTCEEFLSLSEDVQPRAVAWLDGYSKGGTLKEQDIGEVDVDRQMAVLVVACKEDPKKTLWDKVRAHLPGGKKVKPTKMTCQEYVDLEQSVRPELVYWADGYAKGTKVKEDDVGEVDLERDVAVVYEDCKQAPKESLWAKIKKHV
;
A
#
# COMPACT_ATOMS: atom_id res chain seq x y z
N MET A 1 7.25 -67.59 34.63
CA MET A 1 7.44 -66.31 35.36
C MET A 1 8.51 -65.53 34.59
N THR A 2 8.36 -64.30 34.08
CA THR A 2 7.30 -63.28 34.10
C THR A 2 7.71 -62.20 33.08
N ARG A 3 6.76 -61.83 32.20
CA ARG A 3 6.56 -60.53 31.50
C ARG A 3 7.70 -59.86 30.72
N THR A 4 7.59 -59.99 29.40
CA THR A 4 7.93 -58.96 28.40
C THR A 4 7.16 -57.66 28.69
N LEU A 5 7.87 -56.54 28.90
CA LEU A 5 7.28 -55.19 28.86
C LEU A 5 7.81 -54.46 27.63
N LEU A 6 6.92 -54.28 26.64
CA LEU A 6 7.06 -53.34 25.54
C LEU A 6 6.92 -51.92 26.10
N LEU A 7 7.99 -51.13 26.03
CA LEU A 7 7.95 -49.68 26.23
C LEU A 7 7.98 -49.00 24.86
N LEU A 8 6.80 -48.61 24.38
CA LEU A 8 6.60 -47.69 23.27
C LEU A 8 7.05 -46.28 23.69
N PRO A 9 7.92 -45.58 22.94
CA PRO A 9 8.09 -44.16 23.12
C PRO A 9 6.90 -43.42 22.48
N VAL A 10 6.23 -42.64 23.33
CA VAL A 10 5.11 -41.76 23.01
C VAL A 10 5.54 -40.74 21.94
N LEU A 11 4.87 -40.76 20.80
CA LEU A 11 4.99 -39.77 19.74
C LEU A 11 4.42 -38.44 20.26
N ALA A 12 5.29 -37.53 20.70
CA ALA A 12 4.90 -36.15 20.98
C ALA A 12 4.60 -35.45 19.64
N ILE A 13 3.32 -35.39 19.28
CA ILE A 13 2.83 -34.56 18.18
C ILE A 13 3.02 -33.11 18.63
N GLY A 14 4.13 -32.51 18.20
CA GLY A 14 4.31 -31.07 18.31
C GLY A 14 3.17 -30.40 17.54
N LEU A 15 2.38 -29.58 18.23
CA LEU A 15 1.52 -28.61 17.55
C LEU A 15 2.43 -27.70 16.75
N THR A 16 2.50 -27.91 15.44
CA THR A 16 2.98 -26.89 14.53
C THR A 16 2.00 -25.73 14.63
N LEU A 17 2.41 -24.63 15.26
CA LEU A 17 1.76 -23.35 15.08
C LEU A 17 1.78 -23.05 13.58
N SER A 18 0.63 -23.24 12.91
CA SER A 18 0.46 -22.76 11.55
C SER A 18 0.73 -21.25 11.53
N PRO A 19 1.48 -20.73 10.55
CA PRO A 19 1.52 -19.29 10.36
C PRO A 19 0.08 -18.82 10.14
N ALA A 20 -0.34 -17.81 10.91
CA ALA A 20 -1.62 -17.16 10.71
C ALA A 20 -1.74 -16.74 9.23
N PRO A 21 -2.92 -16.84 8.60
CA PRO A 21 -3.12 -16.32 7.26
C PRO A 21 -2.70 -14.84 7.25
N ALA A 22 -1.89 -14.45 6.25
CA ALA A 22 -1.50 -13.07 6.03
C ALA A 22 -2.75 -12.18 6.15
N ALA A 23 -2.69 -11.18 7.03
CA ALA A 23 -3.79 -10.26 7.30
C ALA A 23 -4.36 -9.71 5.98
N ALA A 24 -5.68 -9.57 5.94
CA ALA A 24 -6.46 -9.35 4.73
C ALA A 24 -5.88 -8.26 3.81
N LYS A 25 -5.68 -8.63 2.53
CA LYS A 25 -5.11 -7.82 1.44
C LYS A 25 -5.98 -6.62 1.03
N LYS A 26 -7.16 -6.52 1.61
CA LYS A 26 -8.11 -5.40 1.50
C LYS A 26 -8.24 -4.75 2.85
N ALA A 27 -8.17 -3.43 2.90
CA ALA A 27 -8.30 -2.72 4.16
C ALA A 27 -8.94 -1.35 4.00
N ASN A 28 -9.69 -0.92 5.02
CA ASN A 28 -10.15 0.46 5.12
C ASN A 28 -9.01 1.34 5.64
N LEU A 29 -8.26 1.96 4.72
CA LEU A 29 -7.00 2.63 5.05
C LEU A 29 -7.15 3.80 6.04
N PRO A 30 -8.20 4.66 5.96
CA PRO A 30 -8.39 5.69 6.97
C PRO A 30 -8.64 5.14 8.39
N LYS A 31 -9.26 3.96 8.48
CA LYS A 31 -9.63 3.31 9.76
C LYS A 31 -8.60 2.28 10.25
N MET A 32 -7.67 1.86 9.38
CA MET A 32 -6.58 0.95 9.71
C MET A 32 -5.73 1.51 10.84
N THR A 33 -5.45 0.69 11.84
CA THR A 33 -4.53 0.98 12.94
C THR A 33 -3.06 0.81 12.51
N CYS A 34 -2.16 1.44 13.25
CA CYS A 34 -0.73 1.23 13.08
C CYS A 34 -0.30 -0.23 13.30
N GLU A 35 -0.95 -0.96 14.22
CA GLU A 35 -0.70 -2.39 14.43
C GLU A 35 -1.05 -3.22 13.19
N GLU A 36 -2.19 -2.95 12.57
CA GLU A 36 -2.60 -3.60 11.32
C GLU A 36 -1.65 -3.23 10.17
N PHE A 37 -1.26 -1.95 10.07
CA PHE A 37 -0.30 -1.48 9.08
C PHE A 37 1.07 -2.17 9.21
N LEU A 38 1.59 -2.28 10.44
CA LEU A 38 2.87 -2.94 10.72
C LEU A 38 2.83 -4.44 10.45
N SER A 39 1.63 -5.02 10.35
CA SER A 39 1.40 -6.43 10.01
C SER A 39 1.35 -6.67 8.49
N LEU A 40 1.32 -5.61 7.67
CA LEU A 40 1.47 -5.70 6.22
C LEU A 40 2.91 -6.03 5.86
N SER A 41 3.11 -6.73 4.74
CA SER A 41 4.45 -6.95 4.20
C SER A 41 5.11 -5.63 3.78
N GLU A 42 6.44 -5.57 3.88
CA GLU A 42 7.22 -4.34 3.63
C GLU A 42 7.03 -3.79 2.20
N ASP A 43 6.71 -4.64 1.22
CA ASP A 43 6.44 -4.24 -0.16
C ASP A 43 5.01 -3.69 -0.38
N VAL A 44 4.12 -3.90 0.60
CA VAL A 44 2.72 -3.44 0.57
C VAL A 44 2.56 -2.14 1.36
N GLN A 45 3.32 -1.95 2.44
CA GLN A 45 3.26 -0.75 3.27
C GLN A 45 3.34 0.57 2.47
N PRO A 46 4.27 0.76 1.50
CA PRO A 46 4.35 1.99 0.71
C PRO A 46 3.06 2.29 -0.07
N ARG A 47 2.33 1.25 -0.52
CA ARG A 47 1.09 1.40 -1.29
C ARG A 47 -0.02 2.01 -0.44
N ALA A 48 -0.16 1.55 0.80
CA ALA A 48 -1.13 2.10 1.75
C ALA A 48 -0.84 3.57 2.06
N VAL A 49 0.44 3.93 2.26
CA VAL A 49 0.85 5.31 2.52
C VAL A 49 0.66 6.20 1.30
N ALA A 50 1.05 5.73 0.11
CA ALA A 50 0.86 6.45 -1.14
C ALA A 50 -0.63 6.73 -1.40
N TRP A 51 -1.49 5.74 -1.15
CA TRP A 51 -2.94 5.91 -1.26
C TRP A 51 -3.46 6.98 -0.29
N LEU A 52 -3.06 6.95 0.98
CA LEU A 52 -3.49 7.94 1.97
C LEU A 52 -2.99 9.35 1.64
N ASP A 53 -1.75 9.50 1.18
CA ASP A 53 -1.25 10.79 0.69
C ASP A 53 -2.12 11.32 -0.46
N GLY A 54 -2.36 10.48 -1.47
CA GLY A 54 -3.24 10.79 -2.58
C GLY A 54 -4.62 11.22 -2.10
N TYR A 55 -5.23 10.45 -1.20
CA TYR A 55 -6.53 10.73 -0.60
C TYR A 55 -6.57 12.10 0.09
N SER A 56 -5.54 12.44 0.86
CA SER A 56 -5.37 13.76 1.48
C SER A 56 -5.39 14.89 0.46
N LYS A 57 -4.68 14.70 -0.67
CA LYS A 57 -4.60 15.70 -1.74
C LYS A 57 -5.89 15.78 -2.55
N GLY A 58 -6.60 14.68 -2.77
CA GLY A 58 -7.88 14.67 -3.50
C GLY A 58 -8.95 15.52 -2.83
N GLY A 59 -8.95 15.58 -1.50
CA GLY A 59 -9.87 16.43 -0.74
C GLY A 59 -9.49 17.91 -0.68
N THR A 60 -8.29 18.29 -1.15
CA THR A 60 -7.72 19.64 -0.91
C THR A 60 -7.18 20.35 -2.15
N LEU A 61 -6.71 19.61 -3.16
CA LEU A 61 -6.09 20.15 -4.37
C LEU A 61 -6.94 19.83 -5.59
N LYS A 62 -6.92 20.73 -6.58
CA LYS A 62 -7.45 20.44 -7.92
C LYS A 62 -6.37 19.74 -8.75
N GLU A 63 -6.77 19.03 -9.81
CA GLU A 63 -5.86 18.21 -10.62
C GLU A 63 -4.71 19.04 -11.21
N GLN A 64 -5.00 20.27 -11.67
CA GLN A 64 -3.98 21.17 -12.21
C GLN A 64 -2.97 21.69 -11.18
N ASP A 65 -3.31 21.59 -9.89
CA ASP A 65 -2.47 22.06 -8.78
C ASP A 65 -1.61 20.92 -8.20
N ILE A 66 -1.73 19.70 -8.73
CA ILE A 66 -0.86 18.57 -8.37
C ILE A 66 0.57 18.86 -8.84
N GLY A 67 1.46 19.03 -7.87
CA GLY A 67 2.88 19.26 -8.07
C GLY A 67 3.71 17.97 -8.05
N GLU A 68 4.75 17.97 -7.20
CA GLU A 68 5.59 16.80 -6.96
C GLU A 68 4.93 15.85 -5.97
N VAL A 69 5.05 14.55 -6.25
CA VAL A 69 4.57 13.44 -5.42
C VAL A 69 5.76 12.58 -5.05
N ASP A 70 5.85 12.20 -3.77
CA ASP A 70 6.86 11.27 -3.28
C ASP A 70 6.46 9.82 -3.62
N VAL A 71 7.42 9.08 -4.16
CA VAL A 71 7.42 7.63 -4.37
C VAL A 71 8.73 7.06 -3.82
N ASP A 72 8.89 5.74 -3.71
CA ASP A 72 10.08 5.15 -3.06
C ASP A 72 10.28 5.72 -1.64
N ARG A 73 9.20 5.64 -0.85
CA ARG A 73 9.11 6.34 0.42
C ARG A 73 10.03 5.73 1.48
N GLN A 74 10.63 6.60 2.29
CA GLN A 74 11.45 6.20 3.43
C GLN A 74 10.57 5.73 4.60
N MET A 75 10.08 4.50 4.51
CA MET A 75 9.09 3.94 5.42
C MET A 75 9.55 3.87 6.88
N ALA A 76 10.85 3.84 7.14
CA ALA A 76 11.42 3.73 8.48
C ALA A 76 10.86 4.77 9.46
N VAL A 77 10.68 6.02 9.02
CA VAL A 77 10.13 7.10 9.87
C VAL A 77 8.71 6.78 10.32
N LEU A 78 7.85 6.36 9.39
CA LEU A 78 6.46 6.02 9.70
C LEU A 78 6.34 4.72 10.51
N VAL A 79 7.18 3.73 10.22
CA VAL A 79 7.26 2.48 10.98
C VAL A 79 7.62 2.74 12.44
N VAL A 80 8.61 3.60 12.71
CA VAL A 80 8.96 4.00 14.09
C VAL A 80 7.77 4.70 14.75
N ALA A 81 7.18 5.69 14.07
CA ALA A 81 6.04 6.42 14.61
C ALA A 81 4.83 5.52 14.91
N CYS A 82 4.60 4.47 14.11
CA CYS A 82 3.54 3.49 14.35
C CYS A 82 3.87 2.51 15.48
N LYS A 83 5.16 2.16 15.69
CA LYS A 83 5.57 1.33 16.83
C LYS A 83 5.38 2.03 18.17
N GLU A 84 5.52 3.36 18.19
CA GLU A 84 5.29 4.18 19.40
C GLU A 84 3.81 4.21 19.80
N ASP A 85 2.89 4.29 18.82
CA ASP A 85 1.44 4.35 19.06
C ASP A 85 0.66 3.34 18.20
N PRO A 86 0.75 2.02 18.48
CA PRO A 86 0.18 0.98 17.61
C PRO A 86 -1.35 1.07 17.46
N LYS A 87 -2.04 1.68 18.43
CA LYS A 87 -3.50 1.84 18.44
C LYS A 87 -4.00 3.08 17.69
N LYS A 88 -3.10 4.00 17.27
CA LYS A 88 -3.49 5.14 16.44
C LYS A 88 -3.78 4.67 15.01
N THR A 89 -4.61 5.41 14.28
CA THR A 89 -4.83 5.10 12.88
C THR A 89 -3.59 5.43 12.07
N LEU A 90 -3.34 4.66 11.02
CA LEU A 90 -2.33 4.96 10.03
C LEU A 90 -2.57 6.36 9.44
N TRP A 91 -3.83 6.75 9.26
CA TRP A 91 -4.20 8.07 8.74
C TRP A 91 -3.74 9.22 9.62
N ASP A 92 -3.93 9.13 10.93
CA ASP A 92 -3.41 10.13 11.88
C ASP A 92 -1.89 10.25 11.76
N LYS A 93 -1.18 9.11 11.66
CA LYS A 93 0.27 9.10 11.53
C LYS A 93 0.76 9.63 10.19
N VAL A 94 0.10 9.29 9.08
CA VAL A 94 0.44 9.83 7.75
C VAL A 94 0.26 11.35 7.70
N ARG A 95 -0.80 11.89 8.31
CA ARG A 95 -1.01 13.35 8.38
C ARG A 95 0.07 14.07 9.21
N ALA A 96 0.59 13.42 10.24
CA ALA A 96 1.64 13.99 11.10
C ALA A 96 3.06 13.76 10.57
N HIS A 97 3.30 12.61 9.93
CA HIS A 97 4.62 12.06 9.60
C HIS A 97 4.66 11.40 8.22
N LEU A 98 4.13 12.08 7.19
CA LEU A 98 4.23 11.58 5.83
C LEU A 98 5.70 11.39 5.45
N PRO A 99 6.17 10.17 5.14
CA PRO A 99 7.54 9.94 4.73
C PRO A 99 7.77 10.54 3.34
N GLY A 100 8.88 11.26 3.18
CA GLY A 100 9.35 11.71 1.88
C GLY A 100 9.95 10.56 1.06
N GLY A 101 10.24 10.83 -0.21
CA GLY A 101 10.84 9.86 -1.13
C GLY A 101 11.42 10.53 -2.37
N LYS A 102 11.57 9.74 -3.43
CA LYS A 102 11.88 10.24 -4.77
C LYS A 102 10.68 11.03 -5.29
N LYS A 103 10.94 12.22 -5.83
CA LYS A 103 9.88 13.10 -6.35
C LYS A 103 9.60 12.86 -7.82
N VAL A 104 8.33 12.70 -8.17
CA VAL A 104 7.83 12.59 -9.56
C VAL A 104 6.65 13.53 -9.78
N LYS A 105 6.30 13.81 -11.05
CA LYS A 105 5.18 14.69 -11.42
C LYS A 105 4.13 13.92 -12.24
N PRO A 106 3.25 13.12 -11.60
CA PRO A 106 2.40 12.14 -12.29
C PRO A 106 1.51 12.76 -13.39
N THR A 107 1.02 13.98 -13.17
CA THR A 107 0.16 14.70 -14.12
C THR A 107 0.91 15.18 -15.38
N LYS A 108 2.24 15.21 -15.34
CA LYS A 108 3.11 15.66 -16.43
C LYS A 108 3.91 14.53 -17.08
N MET A 109 3.84 13.32 -16.53
CA MET A 109 4.55 12.16 -17.06
C MET A 109 3.85 11.56 -18.27
N THR A 110 4.67 11.11 -19.20
CA THR A 110 4.31 10.17 -20.26
C THR A 110 4.28 8.74 -19.73
N CYS A 111 3.65 7.85 -20.49
CA CYS A 111 3.68 6.43 -20.23
C CYS A 111 5.08 5.83 -20.29
N GLN A 112 5.96 6.33 -21.19
CA GLN A 112 7.34 5.86 -21.25
C GLN A 112 8.09 6.18 -19.95
N GLU A 113 7.96 7.40 -19.43
CA GLU A 113 8.59 7.80 -18.16
C GLU A 113 8.12 6.94 -16.98
N TYR A 114 6.86 6.47 -16.99
CA TYR A 114 6.36 5.51 -16.01
C TYR A 114 6.93 4.11 -16.19
N VAL A 115 7.00 3.62 -17.43
CA VAL A 115 7.59 2.31 -17.76
C VAL A 115 9.06 2.25 -17.35
N ASP A 116 9.77 3.37 -17.46
CA ASP A 116 11.18 3.51 -17.08
C ASP A 116 11.39 3.64 -15.55
N LEU A 117 10.32 3.78 -14.76
CA LEU A 117 10.44 3.69 -13.30
C LEU A 117 10.74 2.26 -12.85
N GLU A 118 11.48 2.17 -11.75
CA GLU A 118 11.73 0.90 -11.06
C GLU A 118 10.41 0.19 -10.74
N GLN A 119 10.42 -1.13 -10.88
CA GLN A 119 9.22 -1.95 -10.71
C GLN A 119 8.59 -1.81 -9.33
N SER A 120 9.41 -1.66 -8.28
CA SER A 120 8.99 -1.43 -6.90
C SER A 120 8.28 -0.09 -6.71
N VAL A 121 8.62 0.91 -7.51
CA VAL A 121 8.14 2.30 -7.39
C VAL A 121 6.84 2.54 -8.12
N ARG A 122 6.65 1.85 -9.26
CA ARG A 122 5.46 1.98 -10.12
C ARG A 122 4.12 1.85 -9.36
N PRO A 123 3.90 0.87 -8.47
CA PRO A 123 2.66 0.73 -7.72
C PRO A 123 2.29 1.98 -6.92
N GLU A 124 3.24 2.61 -6.21
CA GLU A 124 2.94 3.76 -5.35
C GLU A 124 2.26 4.89 -6.13
N LEU A 125 2.69 5.15 -7.36
CA LEU A 125 2.10 6.21 -8.18
C LEU A 125 0.66 5.90 -8.58
N VAL A 126 0.36 4.64 -8.86
CA VAL A 126 -0.99 4.17 -9.18
C VAL A 126 -1.89 4.23 -7.94
N TYR A 127 -1.40 3.79 -6.77
CA TYR A 127 -2.13 3.88 -5.51
C TYR A 127 -2.35 5.33 -5.06
N TRP A 128 -1.38 6.21 -5.27
CA TRP A 128 -1.53 7.63 -5.00
C TRP A 128 -2.63 8.25 -5.86
N ALA A 129 -2.66 7.96 -7.15
CA ALA A 129 -3.69 8.45 -8.06
C ALA A 129 -5.09 7.90 -7.70
N ASP A 130 -5.16 6.64 -7.29
CA ASP A 130 -6.39 6.00 -6.78
C ASP A 130 -6.93 6.71 -5.53
N GLY A 131 -6.05 6.92 -4.54
CA GLY A 131 -6.35 7.68 -3.34
C GLY A 131 -6.84 9.09 -3.67
N TYR A 132 -6.14 9.79 -4.55
CA TYR A 132 -6.55 11.13 -5.01
C TYR A 132 -7.94 11.10 -5.63
N ALA A 133 -8.20 10.19 -6.56
CA ALA A 133 -9.50 10.05 -7.19
C ALA A 133 -10.62 9.79 -6.16
N LYS A 134 -10.33 8.97 -5.14
CA LYS A 134 -11.27 8.71 -4.04
C LYS A 134 -11.50 9.95 -3.18
N GLY A 135 -10.44 10.67 -2.81
CA GLY A 135 -10.50 11.88 -1.97
C GLY A 135 -11.32 13.02 -2.59
N THR A 136 -11.38 13.08 -3.92
CA THR A 136 -12.24 14.06 -4.62
C THR A 136 -13.74 13.75 -4.51
N LYS A 137 -14.12 12.53 -4.13
CA LYS A 137 -15.50 12.01 -4.22
C LYS A 137 -16.11 11.61 -2.88
N VAL A 138 -15.28 11.11 -1.96
CA VAL A 138 -15.75 10.34 -0.79
C VAL A 138 -15.09 10.84 0.49
N LYS A 139 -15.90 11.06 1.53
CA LYS A 139 -15.42 11.44 2.87
C LYS A 139 -14.84 10.24 3.61
N GLU A 140 -14.06 10.50 4.65
CA GLU A 140 -13.26 9.50 5.36
C GLU A 140 -14.07 8.28 5.81
N ASP A 141 -15.28 8.52 6.35
CA ASP A 141 -16.14 7.47 6.88
C ASP A 141 -16.67 6.49 5.83
N ASP A 142 -16.69 6.90 4.56
CA ASP A 142 -17.34 6.22 3.43
C ASP A 142 -16.34 5.55 2.46
N VAL A 143 -15.03 5.62 2.73
CA VAL A 143 -13.98 5.16 1.80
C VAL A 143 -14.12 3.67 1.42
N GLY A 144 -14.57 2.83 2.34
CA GLY A 144 -14.64 1.37 2.14
C GLY A 144 -13.25 0.72 2.15
N GLU A 145 -13.17 -0.52 1.67
CA GLU A 145 -11.91 -1.26 1.58
C GLU A 145 -11.15 -0.96 0.28
N VAL A 146 -9.82 -0.88 0.39
CA VAL A 146 -8.87 -0.72 -0.71
C VAL A 146 -8.08 -2.02 -0.85
N ASP A 147 -8.02 -2.56 -2.07
CA ASP A 147 -7.20 -3.74 -2.39
C ASP A 147 -5.75 -3.31 -2.60
N LEU A 148 -4.86 -3.69 -1.68
CA LEU A 148 -3.44 -3.32 -1.66
C LEU A 148 -2.55 -4.25 -2.49
N GLU A 149 -3.12 -5.30 -3.07
CA GLU A 149 -2.45 -6.20 -4.01
C GLU A 149 -3.10 -6.17 -5.40
N ARG A 150 -3.94 -5.16 -5.67
CA ARG A 150 -4.56 -5.00 -6.98
C ARG A 150 -3.50 -5.05 -8.07
N ASP A 151 -3.85 -5.69 -9.18
CA ASP A 151 -2.94 -5.81 -10.31
C ASP A 151 -2.73 -4.45 -10.99
N VAL A 152 -1.64 -3.78 -10.62
CA VAL A 152 -1.21 -2.52 -11.25
C VAL A 152 -0.40 -2.76 -12.52
N ALA A 153 -0.11 -4.03 -12.88
CA ALA A 153 0.58 -4.35 -14.13
C ALA A 153 -0.26 -4.00 -15.35
N VAL A 154 -1.59 -3.95 -15.25
CA VAL A 154 -2.46 -3.48 -16.33
C VAL A 154 -2.10 -2.06 -16.79
N VAL A 155 -1.79 -1.15 -15.86
CA VAL A 155 -1.37 0.22 -16.20
C VAL A 155 -0.02 0.21 -16.93
N TYR A 156 0.89 -0.66 -16.50
CA TYR A 156 2.20 -0.82 -17.13
C TYR A 156 2.11 -1.37 -18.55
N GLU A 157 1.30 -2.41 -18.77
CA GLU A 157 1.09 -2.99 -20.09
C GLU A 157 0.37 -2.01 -21.04
N ASP A 158 -0.64 -1.28 -20.55
CA ASP A 158 -1.30 -0.22 -21.32
C ASP A 158 -0.35 0.91 -21.69
N CYS A 159 0.58 1.27 -20.80
CA CYS A 159 1.59 2.28 -21.07
C CYS A 159 2.67 1.81 -22.06
N LYS A 160 3.07 0.53 -22.03
CA LYS A 160 4.00 -0.03 -23.02
C LYS A 160 3.42 0.02 -24.43
N GLN A 161 2.11 -0.14 -24.57
CA GLN A 161 1.44 -0.08 -25.87
C GLN A 161 1.32 1.36 -26.41
N ALA A 162 1.35 2.36 -25.52
CA ALA A 162 1.16 3.76 -25.88
C ALA A 162 2.14 4.69 -25.13
N PRO A 163 3.46 4.57 -25.40
CA PRO A 163 4.51 5.21 -24.59
C PRO A 163 4.46 6.74 -24.58
N LYS A 164 3.87 7.36 -25.61
CA LYS A 164 3.74 8.82 -25.72
C LYS A 164 2.48 9.39 -25.08
N GLU A 165 1.55 8.55 -24.63
CA GLU A 165 0.33 9.01 -23.97
C GLU A 165 0.61 9.52 -22.56
N SER A 166 -0.31 10.32 -22.03
CA SER A 166 -0.27 10.77 -20.64
C SER A 166 -0.47 9.60 -19.70
N LEU A 167 0.47 9.44 -18.75
CA LEU A 167 0.34 8.48 -17.66
C LEU A 167 -0.94 8.71 -16.86
N TRP A 168 -1.19 9.97 -16.48
CA TRP A 168 -2.36 10.32 -15.68
C TRP A 168 -3.68 9.93 -16.36
N ALA A 169 -3.77 10.14 -17.68
CA ALA A 169 -4.94 9.72 -18.46
C ALA A 169 -5.11 8.20 -18.51
N LYS A 170 -4.02 7.42 -18.52
CA LYS A 170 -4.07 5.96 -18.40
C LYS A 170 -4.53 5.54 -17.01
N ILE A 171 -3.88 6.02 -15.95
CA ILE A 171 -4.21 5.63 -14.57
C ILE A 171 -5.69 5.86 -14.28
N LYS A 172 -6.26 7.01 -14.68
CA LYS A 172 -7.69 7.34 -14.53
C LYS A 172 -8.67 6.35 -15.16
N LYS A 173 -8.24 5.48 -16.09
CA LYS A 173 -9.07 4.41 -16.65
C LYS A 173 -9.11 3.16 -15.76
N HIS A 174 -8.19 3.06 -14.80
CA HIS A 174 -8.00 1.92 -13.90
C HIS A 174 -8.15 2.29 -12.42
N VAL A 175 -8.64 3.49 -12.09
CA VAL A 175 -8.93 3.97 -10.72
C VAL A 175 -10.30 4.62 -10.63
#